data_AF-A0A6I2GUN5-F1
#
_entry.id   AF-A0A6I2GUN5-F1
#
_cell.length_a   1.000
_cell.length_b   1.000
_cell.length_c   1.000
_cell.angle_alpha   90.00
_cell.angle_beta   90.00
_cell.angle_gamma   90.00
#
_symmetry.space_group_name_H-M   'P 1'
#
loop_
_entity.id
_entity.type
_entity.pdbx_description
1 polymer ?
#
loop_
_entity_poly.entity_id
_entity_poly.type
_entity_poly.pdbx_seq_one_letter_code
_entity_poly.pdbx_strand_id
1 'polypeptide(L)'
;MDLIGQLTQQLGLAPDTAQAASGSLFSLIQQHAPAGAFQQLLGAAPEVAGWMSRAQGAGAVPPASSGGLGALGGGSSGGLSGMLGAAAGSMLGGAGGGAATQMAALTGMLGRFGVSPEMAMKVLPLALQFVQSKLGPQGTQQLVSGMPLLQQLLQGGGAQGQGGGLGGMLGKLF
;
A
#
# COMPACT_ATOMS: atom_id res chain seq x y z
N MET A 1 -3.86 -1.43 21.62
CA MET A 1 -3.54 -2.64 20.84
C MET A 1 -2.14 -2.47 20.27
N ASP A 2 -1.26 -3.47 20.42
CA ASP A 2 0.10 -3.40 19.89
C ASP A 2 0.16 -4.12 18.54
N LEU A 3 0.26 -3.34 17.46
CA LEU A 3 0.23 -3.88 16.09
C LEU A 3 1.50 -4.65 15.76
N ILE A 4 2.66 -4.14 16.18
CA ILE A 4 3.97 -4.75 15.93
C ILE A 4 4.05 -6.12 16.60
N GLY A 5 3.67 -6.23 17.87
CA GLY A 5 3.63 -7.47 18.62
C GLY A 5 2.69 -8.51 18.02
N GLN A 6 1.56 -8.09 17.46
CA GLN A 6 0.68 -9.04 16.75
C GLN A 6 1.28 -9.51 15.43
N LEU A 7 1.95 -8.63 14.68
CA LEU A 7 2.66 -9.02 13.46
C LEU A 7 3.81 -9.99 13.77
N THR A 8 4.58 -9.73 14.83
CA THR A 8 5.70 -10.61 15.20
C THR A 8 5.19 -11.96 15.73
N GLN A 9 4.12 -11.97 16.54
CA GLN A 9 3.55 -13.20 17.10
C GLN A 9 2.77 -14.04 16.09
N GLN A 10 1.95 -13.41 15.24
CA GLN A 10 1.08 -14.14 14.30
C GLN A 10 1.77 -14.50 12.99
N LEU A 11 2.75 -13.69 12.57
CA LEU A 11 3.40 -13.85 11.26
C LEU A 11 4.88 -14.24 11.40
N GLY A 12 5.40 -14.33 12.63
CA GLY A 12 6.81 -14.63 12.87
C GLY A 12 7.76 -13.54 12.37
N LEU A 13 7.25 -12.32 12.14
CA LEU A 13 8.06 -11.23 11.61
C LEU A 13 9.04 -10.72 12.68
N ALA A 14 10.22 -10.29 12.23
CA ALA A 14 11.11 -9.52 13.08
C ALA A 14 10.43 -8.18 13.46
N PRO A 15 10.63 -7.67 14.68
CA PRO A 15 10.02 -6.41 15.12
C PRO A 15 10.41 -5.24 14.20
N ASP A 16 11.65 -5.22 13.72
CA ASP A 16 12.15 -4.26 12.74
C ASP A 16 11.38 -4.30 11.41
N THR A 17 11.18 -5.50 10.87
CA THR A 17 10.40 -5.74 9.64
C THR A 17 8.94 -5.35 9.81
N ALA A 18 8.33 -5.71 10.93
CA ALA A 18 6.95 -5.35 11.24
C ALA A 18 6.77 -3.82 11.31
N GLN A 19 7.73 -3.09 11.88
CA GLN A 19 7.72 -1.63 11.90
C GLN A 19 7.88 -1.03 10.50
N ALA A 20 8.82 -1.53 9.70
CA ALA A 20 9.03 -1.08 8.33
C ALA A 20 7.81 -1.35 7.44
N ALA A 21 7.20 -2.53 7.53
CA ALA A 21 6.00 -2.90 6.78
C ALA A 21 4.81 -2.00 7.17
N SER A 22 4.62 -1.77 8.48
CA SER A 22 3.57 -0.90 9.00
C SER A 22 3.78 0.55 8.57
N GLY A 23 5.00 1.08 8.70
CA GLY A 23 5.34 2.42 8.26
C GLY A 23 5.19 2.64 6.75
N SER A 24 5.43 1.61 5.94
CA SER A 24 5.18 1.66 4.49
C SER A 24 3.69 1.78 4.19
N LEU A 25 2.85 0.99 4.88
CA LEU A 25 1.41 1.08 4.78
C LEU A 25 0.90 2.46 5.25
N PHE A 26 1.39 2.96 6.38
CA PHE A 26 1.02 4.30 6.88
C PHE A 26 1.50 5.43 5.96
N SER A 27 2.62 5.25 5.24
CA SER A 27 3.07 6.22 4.23
C SER A 27 2.14 6.24 3.01
N LEU A 28 1.58 5.10 2.60
CA LEU A 28 0.55 5.05 1.56
C LEU A 28 -0.75 5.68 2.03
N ILE A 29 -1.13 5.42 3.28
CA ILE A 29 -2.27 6.06 3.92
C ILE A 29 -2.05 7.58 3.93
N GLN A 30 -0.89 8.08 4.34
CA GLN A 30 -0.60 9.53 4.35
C GLN A 30 -0.76 10.16 2.96
N GLN A 31 -0.39 9.45 1.90
CA GLN A 31 -0.46 9.94 0.52
C GLN A 31 -1.91 10.05 -0.01
N HIS A 32 -2.81 9.19 0.48
CA HIS A 32 -4.18 9.11 -0.04
C HIS A 32 -5.26 9.54 0.96
N ALA A 33 -4.98 9.49 2.26
CA ALA A 33 -5.90 9.92 3.30
C ALA A 33 -6.02 11.44 3.30
N PRO A 34 -7.21 11.98 3.61
CA PRO A 34 -7.37 13.41 3.81
C PRO A 34 -6.48 13.87 4.98
N ALA A 35 -5.77 14.99 4.79
CA ALA A 35 -4.79 15.51 5.74
C ALA A 35 -5.33 15.54 7.19
N GLY A 36 -6.58 15.99 7.38
CA GLY A 36 -7.23 16.02 8.68
C GLY A 36 -7.33 14.64 9.37
N ALA A 37 -7.65 13.58 8.63
CA ALA A 37 -7.79 12.24 9.21
C ALA A 37 -6.43 11.63 9.58
N PHE A 38 -5.39 11.89 8.79
CA PHE A 38 -4.04 11.45 9.11
C PHE A 38 -3.44 12.21 10.31
N GLN A 39 -3.71 13.51 10.44
CA GLN A 39 -3.31 14.29 11.62
C GLN A 39 -4.01 13.82 12.90
N GLN A 40 -5.28 13.42 12.81
CA GLN A 40 -5.96 12.77 13.93
C GLN A 40 -5.29 11.43 14.28
N LEU A 41 -4.87 10.65 13.28
CA LEU A 41 -4.16 9.39 13.50
C LEU A 41 -2.84 9.63 14.23
N LEU A 42 -2.04 10.61 13.79
CA LEU A 42 -0.79 10.97 14.44
C LEU A 42 -1.00 11.48 15.87
N GLY A 43 -2.09 12.20 16.14
CA GLY A 43 -2.47 12.62 17.48
C GLY A 43 -2.85 11.45 18.39
N ALA A 44 -3.52 10.43 17.86
CA ALA A 44 -3.93 9.24 18.62
C ALA A 44 -2.84 8.15 18.72
N ALA A 45 -1.92 8.12 17.77
CA ALA A 45 -0.88 7.11 17.62
C ALA A 45 0.46 7.74 17.17
N PRO A 46 1.15 8.47 18.06
CA PRO A 46 2.45 9.07 17.74
C PRO A 46 3.51 8.03 17.36
N GLU A 47 3.35 6.77 17.79
CA GLU A 47 4.21 5.65 17.39
C GLU A 47 4.26 5.41 15.87
N VAL A 48 3.19 5.79 15.14
CA VAL A 48 3.12 5.67 13.68
C VAL A 48 4.19 6.51 13.00
N ALA A 49 4.52 7.69 13.54
CA ALA A 49 5.59 8.53 13.02
C ALA A 49 6.96 7.84 13.08
N GLY A 50 7.23 7.13 14.19
CA GLY A 50 8.45 6.34 14.34
C GLY A 50 8.54 5.19 13.34
N TRP A 51 7.43 4.51 13.08
CA TRP A 51 7.38 3.42 12.10
C TRP A 51 7.57 3.91 10.67
N MET A 52 6.99 5.05 10.29
CA MET A 52 7.20 5.65 8.96
C MET A 52 8.65 6.07 8.76
N SER A 53 9.28 6.67 9.77
CA SER A 53 10.70 7.01 9.71
C SER A 53 11.57 5.76 9.56
N ARG A 54 11.25 4.68 10.30
CA ARG A 54 11.87 3.35 10.12
C ARG A 54 11.65 2.79 8.72
N ALA A 55 10.45 2.89 8.15
CA ALA A 55 10.17 2.40 6.81
C ALA A 55 11.00 3.14 5.74
N GLN A 56 11.17 4.45 5.89
CA GLN A 56 12.02 5.26 5.01
C GLN A 56 13.51 4.90 5.18
N GLY A 57 13.96 4.61 6.41
CA GLY A 57 15.32 4.16 6.70
C GLY A 57 15.61 2.70 6.30
N ALA A 58 14.62 1.83 6.39
CA ALA A 58 14.72 0.41 6.05
C ALA A 58 14.51 0.15 4.54
N GLY A 59 13.90 1.09 3.82
CA GLY A 59 13.83 1.13 2.36
C GLY A 59 15.11 1.66 1.70
N ALA A 60 16.03 2.23 2.47
CA ALA A 60 17.38 2.51 2.01
C ALA A 60 18.18 1.19 2.01
N VAL A 61 18.07 0.45 0.91
CA VAL A 61 19.29 -0.21 0.42
C VAL A 61 20.39 0.85 0.37
N PRO A 62 21.63 0.57 0.79
CA PRO A 62 22.74 1.45 0.46
C PRO A 62 22.66 1.72 -1.05
N PRO A 63 22.99 2.93 -1.53
CA PRO A 63 23.13 3.13 -2.97
C PRO A 63 23.98 1.97 -3.45
N ALA A 64 23.45 1.20 -4.40
CA ALA A 64 24.22 0.21 -5.12
C ALA A 64 25.38 1.01 -5.74
N SER A 65 26.45 1.07 -4.99
CA SER A 65 27.65 1.77 -5.37
C SER A 65 28.23 0.90 -6.45
N SER A 66 28.39 1.51 -7.62
CA SER A 66 29.33 1.11 -8.66
C SER A 66 29.20 -0.31 -9.22
N GLY A 67 28.68 -0.41 -10.44
CA GLY A 67 29.08 -1.47 -11.35
C GLY A 67 27.97 -1.96 -12.27
N GLY A 68 27.75 -1.26 -13.37
CA GLY A 68 26.88 -1.76 -14.44
C GLY A 68 26.41 -0.68 -15.39
N LEU A 69 27.28 -0.32 -16.32
CA LEU A 69 26.98 0.38 -17.58
C LEU A 69 25.52 0.27 -18.04
N GLY A 70 24.74 1.33 -17.86
CA GLY A 70 23.37 1.45 -18.38
C GLY A 70 22.76 2.85 -18.27
N ALA A 71 23.49 3.82 -17.72
CA ALA A 71 23.13 5.23 -17.74
C ALA A 71 23.58 5.84 -19.07
N LEU A 72 22.67 5.89 -20.05
CA LEU A 72 22.68 6.92 -21.09
C LEU A 72 21.24 7.43 -21.28
N GLY A 73 20.75 8.20 -20.32
CA GLY A 73 19.48 8.90 -20.51
C GLY A 73 18.74 9.40 -19.27
N GLY A 74 19.41 10.15 -18.38
CA GLY A 74 18.75 11.21 -17.60
C GLY A 74 18.21 10.89 -16.19
N GLY A 75 18.66 11.70 -15.22
CA GLY A 75 17.84 12.09 -14.05
C GLY A 75 18.08 11.34 -12.74
N SER A 76 19.18 11.65 -12.05
CA SER A 76 19.53 11.13 -10.72
C SER A 76 18.71 11.73 -9.55
N SER A 77 17.38 11.60 -9.63
CA SER A 77 16.44 11.82 -8.51
C SER A 77 15.28 10.79 -8.49
N GLY A 78 15.37 9.74 -9.31
CA GLY A 78 14.27 8.81 -9.65
C GLY A 78 14.14 7.53 -8.82
N GLY A 79 14.57 7.50 -7.56
CA GLY A 79 14.59 6.26 -6.74
C GLY A 79 13.23 5.66 -6.35
N LEU A 80 12.14 6.39 -6.50
CA LEU A 80 10.77 5.87 -6.35
C LEU A 80 9.85 6.44 -7.45
N SER A 81 10.08 7.70 -7.82
CA SER A 81 9.40 8.38 -8.92
C SER A 81 9.80 7.84 -10.30
N GLY A 82 10.98 7.24 -10.47
CA GLY A 82 11.41 6.64 -11.73
C GLY A 82 10.79 5.27 -11.99
N MET A 83 10.56 4.48 -10.93
CA MET A 83 9.82 3.22 -11.03
C MET A 83 8.31 3.46 -11.19
N LEU A 84 7.77 4.49 -10.52
CA LEU A 84 6.41 4.97 -10.74
C LEU A 84 6.24 5.66 -12.09
N GLY A 85 7.27 6.33 -12.62
CA GLY A 85 7.28 7.00 -13.92
C GLY A 85 7.43 6.02 -15.10
N ALA A 86 8.21 4.95 -14.93
CA ALA A 86 8.25 3.84 -15.87
C ALA A 86 6.94 3.03 -15.84
N ALA A 87 6.32 2.86 -14.67
CA ALA A 87 4.96 2.34 -14.57
C ALA A 87 3.95 3.31 -15.22
N ALA A 88 4.06 4.63 -15.00
CA ALA A 88 3.19 5.64 -15.62
C ALA A 88 3.30 5.66 -17.16
N GLY A 89 4.52 5.50 -17.69
CA GLY A 89 4.77 5.40 -19.13
C GLY A 89 4.19 4.14 -19.78
N SER A 90 4.07 3.04 -19.02
CA SER A 90 3.36 1.82 -19.42
C SER A 90 1.87 1.80 -19.01
N MET A 91 1.42 2.74 -18.18
CA MET A 91 0.04 2.84 -17.67
C MET A 91 -0.87 3.73 -18.48
N LEU A 92 -0.35 4.57 -19.37
CA LEU A 92 -1.20 5.30 -20.32
C LEU A 92 -1.77 4.37 -21.41
N GLY A 93 -1.31 3.11 -21.51
CA GLY A 93 -1.72 2.15 -22.54
C GLY A 93 -2.47 0.90 -22.05
N GLY A 94 -2.68 0.69 -20.75
CA GLY A 94 -3.29 -0.53 -20.22
C GLY A 94 -4.18 -0.24 -19.01
N ALA A 95 -5.48 -0.46 -19.17
CA ALA A 95 -6.56 -0.17 -18.22
C ALA A 95 -6.54 -0.97 -16.90
N GLY A 96 -5.46 -0.85 -16.10
CA GLY A 96 -5.25 -1.60 -14.86
C GLY A 96 -4.60 -0.80 -13.72
N GLY A 97 -4.59 0.53 -13.79
CA GLY A 97 -4.06 1.44 -12.76
C GLY A 97 -4.89 1.51 -11.47
N GLY A 98 -5.42 0.38 -11.02
CA GLY A 98 -6.16 0.25 -9.77
C GLY A 98 -5.38 -0.56 -8.73
N ALA A 99 -6.07 -0.84 -7.62
CA ALA A 99 -5.63 -1.58 -6.44
C ALA A 99 -4.55 -2.67 -6.63
N ALA A 100 -4.58 -3.40 -7.75
CA ALA A 100 -3.59 -4.39 -8.14
C ALA A 100 -2.15 -3.82 -8.26
N THR A 101 -1.98 -2.62 -8.80
CA THR A 101 -0.65 -1.99 -8.92
C THR A 101 -0.14 -1.54 -7.56
N GLN A 102 -0.99 -0.92 -6.74
CA GLN A 102 -0.62 -0.57 -5.37
C GLN A 102 -0.32 -1.82 -4.54
N MET A 103 -1.06 -2.91 -4.73
CA MET A 103 -0.75 -4.20 -4.14
C MET A 103 0.57 -4.77 -4.65
N ALA A 104 0.88 -4.65 -5.94
CA ALA A 104 2.17 -5.06 -6.51
C ALA A 104 3.34 -4.23 -5.95
N ALA A 105 3.15 -2.92 -5.78
CA ALA A 105 4.12 -2.04 -5.14
C ALA A 105 4.31 -2.40 -3.65
N LEU A 106 3.21 -2.67 -2.94
CA LEU A 106 3.23 -3.15 -1.55
C LEU A 106 3.94 -4.50 -1.43
N THR A 107 3.61 -5.48 -2.27
CA THR A 107 4.27 -6.80 -2.26
C THR A 107 5.73 -6.72 -2.71
N GLY A 108 6.09 -5.82 -3.62
CA GLY A 108 7.49 -5.55 -3.95
C GLY A 108 8.27 -4.97 -2.77
N MET A 109 7.68 -4.00 -2.06
CA MET A 109 8.27 -3.43 -0.84
C MET A 109 8.33 -4.44 0.31
N LEU A 110 7.25 -5.17 0.58
CA LEU A 110 7.18 -6.16 1.66
C LEU A 110 8.03 -7.39 1.37
N GLY A 111 8.09 -7.83 0.11
CA GLY A 111 8.95 -8.91 -0.34
C GLY A 111 10.44 -8.61 -0.11
N ARG A 112 10.85 -7.32 -0.18
CA ARG A 112 12.21 -6.87 0.20
C ARG A 112 12.55 -7.20 1.64
N PHE A 113 11.56 -7.19 2.53
CA PHE A 113 11.70 -7.50 3.95
C PHE A 113 11.41 -8.97 4.28
N GLY A 114 11.27 -9.84 3.27
CA GLY A 114 10.91 -11.25 3.45
C GLY A 114 9.44 -11.46 3.84
N VAL A 115 8.59 -10.46 3.66
CA VAL A 115 7.16 -10.56 3.97
C VAL A 115 6.41 -11.09 2.75
N SER A 116 5.85 -12.29 2.88
CA SER A 116 5.09 -12.92 1.79
C SER A 116 3.76 -12.20 1.50
N PRO A 117 3.21 -12.34 0.27
CA PRO A 117 1.90 -11.78 -0.09
C PRO A 117 0.77 -12.20 0.87
N GLU A 118 0.77 -13.45 1.36
CA GLU A 118 -0.25 -13.88 2.32
C GLU A 118 -0.12 -13.17 3.68
N MET A 119 1.10 -12.82 4.09
CA MET A 119 1.32 -12.03 5.30
C MET A 119 0.85 -10.59 5.11
N ALA A 120 1.11 -9.99 3.94
CA ALA A 120 0.63 -8.65 3.59
C ALA A 120 -0.91 -8.58 3.66
N MET A 121 -1.60 -9.61 3.16
CA MET A 121 -3.05 -9.75 3.26
C MET A 121 -3.56 -9.87 4.69
N LYS A 122 -2.75 -10.41 5.61
CA LYS A 122 -3.05 -10.48 7.05
C LYS A 122 -2.68 -9.20 7.81
N VAL A 123 -1.68 -8.45 7.35
CA VAL A 123 -1.27 -7.15 7.93
C VAL A 123 -2.37 -6.11 7.74
N LEU A 124 -3.06 -6.13 6.60
CA LEU A 124 -4.07 -5.13 6.27
C LEU A 124 -5.25 -5.08 7.27
N PRO A 125 -5.93 -6.19 7.61
CA PRO A 125 -6.99 -6.16 8.62
C PRO A 125 -6.46 -5.83 10.03
N LEU A 126 -5.23 -6.21 10.38
CA LEU A 126 -4.61 -5.82 11.66
C LEU A 126 -4.35 -4.30 11.74
N ALA A 127 -3.86 -3.71 10.66
CA ALA A 127 -3.66 -2.27 10.53
C ALA A 127 -4.99 -1.51 10.59
N LEU A 128 -6.03 -2.03 9.91
CA LEU A 128 -7.37 -1.47 10.02
C LEU A 128 -7.91 -1.56 11.45
N GLN A 129 -7.72 -2.67 12.16
CA GLN A 129 -8.13 -2.80 13.56
C GLN A 129 -7.37 -1.84 14.48
N PHE A 130 -6.06 -1.65 14.25
CA PHE A 130 -5.28 -0.68 14.99
C PHE A 130 -5.79 0.75 14.76
N VAL A 131 -6.02 1.12 13.50
CA VAL A 131 -6.60 2.43 13.12
C VAL A 131 -7.98 2.60 13.76
N GLN A 132 -8.86 1.60 13.69
CA GLN A 132 -10.17 1.61 14.35
C GLN A 132 -10.05 1.77 15.87
N SER A 133 -9.07 1.12 16.50
CA SER A 133 -8.82 1.23 17.94
C SER A 133 -8.29 2.61 18.35
N LYS A 134 -7.64 3.35 17.44
CA LYS A 134 -7.03 4.67 17.72
C LYS A 134 -7.93 5.84 17.33
N LEU A 135 -8.54 5.75 16.16
CA LEU A 135 -9.37 6.80 15.55
C LEU A 135 -10.87 6.57 15.71
N GLY A 136 -11.27 5.39 16.17
CA GLY A 136 -12.67 4.98 16.21
C GLY A 136 -13.26 4.74 14.81
N PRO A 137 -14.54 4.35 14.74
CA PRO A 137 -15.23 4.06 13.48
C PRO A 137 -15.31 5.30 12.57
N GLN A 138 -15.48 6.50 13.14
CA GLN A 138 -15.59 7.74 12.37
C GLN A 138 -14.26 8.13 11.69
N GLY A 139 -13.14 8.14 12.43
CA GLY A 139 -11.85 8.46 11.82
C GLY A 139 -11.38 7.40 10.83
N THR A 140 -11.76 6.13 11.05
CA THR A 140 -11.51 5.06 10.07
C THR A 140 -12.31 5.27 8.79
N GLN A 141 -13.60 5.64 8.88
CA GLN A 141 -14.41 5.97 7.70
C GLN A 141 -13.84 7.16 6.92
N GLN A 142 -13.29 8.17 7.60
CA GLN A 142 -12.62 9.31 6.96
C GLN A 142 -11.31 8.90 6.26
N LEU A 143 -10.57 7.93 6.80
CA LEU A 143 -9.42 7.35 6.11
C LEU A 143 -9.84 6.59 4.85
N VAL A 144 -10.85 5.72 4.99
CA VAL A 144 -11.32 4.83 3.91
C VAL A 144 -11.96 5.63 2.77
N SER A 145 -12.66 6.73 3.07
CA SER A 145 -13.23 7.62 2.06
C SER A 145 -12.17 8.30 1.19
N GLY A 146 -10.96 8.53 1.73
CA GLY A 146 -9.83 9.07 0.96
C GLY A 146 -9.08 8.05 0.12
N MET A 147 -9.22 6.75 0.40
CA MET A 147 -8.40 5.71 -0.22
C MET A 147 -9.15 4.98 -1.35
N PRO A 148 -8.91 5.33 -2.63
CA PRO A 148 -9.53 4.64 -3.76
C PRO A 148 -9.12 3.16 -3.83
N LEU A 149 -7.93 2.81 -3.32
CA LEU A 149 -7.47 1.43 -3.14
C LEU A 149 -8.44 0.61 -2.28
N LEU A 150 -8.84 1.16 -1.13
CA LEU A 150 -9.77 0.50 -0.21
C LEU A 150 -11.18 0.49 -0.79
N GLN A 151 -11.59 1.55 -1.48
CA GLN A 151 -12.87 1.56 -2.19
C GLN A 151 -12.89 0.48 -3.28
N GLN A 152 -11.83 0.34 -4.08
CA GLN A 152 -11.71 -0.72 -5.08
C GLN A 152 -11.56 -2.11 -4.46
N LEU A 153 -10.94 -2.26 -3.29
CA LEU A 153 -10.88 -3.56 -2.60
C LEU A 153 -12.23 -3.93 -1.98
N LEU A 154 -12.96 -2.97 -1.42
CA LEU A 154 -14.30 -3.20 -0.88
C LEU A 154 -15.33 -3.44 -1.99
N GLN A 155 -15.13 -2.80 -3.15
CA GLN A 155 -16.04 -2.85 -4.30
C GLN A 155 -15.62 -3.91 -5.34
N GLY A 156 -14.36 -4.38 -5.30
CA GLY A 156 -13.77 -5.35 -6.22
C GLY A 156 -13.23 -6.63 -5.55
N GLY A 157 -13.21 -6.71 -4.22
CA GLY A 157 -12.96 -7.93 -3.44
C GLY A 157 -14.17 -8.87 -3.34
N GLY A 158 -15.29 -8.50 -3.99
CA GLY A 158 -16.39 -9.41 -4.29
C GLY A 158 -16.13 -10.14 -5.59
N ALA A 159 -15.48 -11.30 -5.52
CA ALA A 159 -15.53 -12.29 -6.58
C ALA A 159 -16.98 -12.78 -6.76
N GLN A 160 -17.79 -12.07 -7.54
CA GLN A 160 -18.94 -12.53 -8.36
C GLN A 160 -19.81 -11.31 -8.70
N GLY A 161 -19.71 -10.82 -9.94
CA GLY A 161 -20.55 -9.72 -10.41
C GLY A 161 -20.10 -9.06 -11.71
N GLN A 162 -18.94 -9.41 -12.26
CA GLN A 162 -18.59 -9.03 -13.63
C GLN A 162 -19.09 -10.11 -14.60
N GLY A 163 -20.41 -10.11 -14.81
CA GLY A 163 -21.09 -10.84 -15.88
C GLY A 163 -21.87 -9.93 -16.84
N GLY A 164 -21.76 -8.61 -16.70
CA GLY A 164 -22.45 -7.61 -17.52
C GLY A 164 -21.74 -7.24 -18.82
N GLY A 165 -21.09 -8.20 -19.49
CA GLY A 165 -20.24 -7.93 -20.67
C GLY A 165 -20.69 -8.54 -22.00
N LEU A 166 -21.56 -9.58 -22.00
CA LEU A 166 -21.90 -10.32 -23.24
C LEU A 166 -23.40 -10.53 -23.46
N GLY A 167 -24.25 -10.22 -22.47
CA GLY A 167 -25.72 -10.33 -22.61
C GLY A 167 -26.41 -9.16 -23.29
N GLY A 168 -25.77 -7.98 -23.36
CA GLY A 168 -26.35 -6.75 -23.93
C GLY A 168 -26.33 -6.67 -25.47
N MET A 169 -25.70 -7.62 -26.16
CA MET A 169 -25.59 -7.59 -27.63
C MET A 169 -26.47 -8.63 -28.33
N LEU A 170 -27.00 -9.65 -27.63
CA LEU A 170 -27.96 -10.59 -28.23
C LEU A 170 -29.42 -10.13 -28.13
N GLY A 171 -29.75 -9.14 -27.29
CA GLY A 171 -31.10 -8.58 -27.15
C GLY A 171 -31.46 -7.47 -28.14
N LYS A 172 -30.60 -7.19 -29.13
CA LYS A 172 -30.86 -6.18 -30.19
C LYS A 172 -31.02 -6.81 -31.59
N LEU A 173 -31.13 -8.13 -31.66
CA LEU A 173 -31.23 -8.90 -32.92
C LEU A 173 -32.48 -9.79 -33.01
N PHE A 174 -33.38 -9.69 -32.03
CA PHE A 174 -34.73 -10.29 -32.06
C PHE A 174 -35.76 -9.27 -31.58
#